data_AF-A0A7X3LH83-F1
#
_entry.id   AF-A0A7X3LH83-F1
#
_cell.length_a   1.000
_cell.length_b   1.000
_cell.length_c   1.000
_cell.angle_alpha   90.00
_cell.angle_beta   90.00
_cell.angle_gamma   90.00
#
_symmetry.space_group_name_H-M   'P 1'
#
loop_
_entity.id
_entity.type
_entity.pdbx_description
1 polymer ?
#
loop_
_entity_poly.entity_id
_entity_poly.type
_entity_poly.pdbx_seq_one_letter_code
_entity_poly.pdbx_strand_id
1 'polypeptide(L)'
;MNTQRIGRIAFESSSSELNQAFNWAKRQALSYAHIDGPAGPWYEAALPGRDAFCMRDVAHQSTGAHLLGLQEHNKNMLRQFARHISQGKDWCTYWEITKEGLPASVDYDNDKDFWYNLPANFDLIDCCLRQYQWSGETDYIEHPEMNQFYDRSVNDYVERWDKDGDGVPEHYASYGRRGIASYVEDGLHPLVGGDLVAALYAGYRAYSTIQLLRGHKELAAEFAAKASNISRLYNDTWWNEQAGRFYGAIMQDHSPYSDYYATAHFLPLYFGLVEKDLHMDAALRDVVKHGGNNVEERSYLAEIYYNHGLEETAYSALLELSSPRTSRRSYPEVSYSIISSLFTGMMGIVPDAANRVLATLPRLDPIQWCSGMNIPVWNNEINLSHLNNRQSALENVSGDAFVWEARFPGERSTLFVDGVEREATTTQDRHYGSISSIRLHVEPGQKIVVGIVNIPKESV
;
A
#
# COMPACT_ATOMS: atom_id res chain seq x y z
N MET A 1 -19.80 6.41 18.27
CA MET A 1 -18.38 6.22 17.93
C MET A 1 -17.67 5.65 19.14
N ASN A 2 -16.98 4.51 19.00
CA ASN A 2 -16.22 3.95 20.11
C ASN A 2 -14.74 4.30 19.96
N THR A 3 -14.37 5.52 20.38
CA THR A 3 -12.96 5.98 20.44
C THR A 3 -12.09 5.10 21.34
N GLN A 4 -12.68 4.17 22.11
CA GLN A 4 -11.99 3.14 22.89
C GLN A 4 -11.04 2.24 22.08
N ARG A 5 -11.05 2.27 20.74
CA ARG A 5 -10.20 1.41 19.90
C ARG A 5 -8.94 2.08 19.32
N ILE A 6 -8.84 3.41 19.34
CA ILE A 6 -7.69 4.11 18.74
C ILE A 6 -6.41 3.82 19.52
N GLY A 7 -5.34 3.48 18.79
CA GLY A 7 -4.00 3.29 19.36
C GLY A 7 -3.88 2.10 20.31
N ARG A 8 -4.76 1.09 20.24
CA ARG A 8 -4.64 -0.12 21.06
C ARG A 8 -3.56 -1.09 20.58
N ILE A 9 -3.24 -1.06 19.29
CA ILE A 9 -2.22 -1.92 18.69
C ILE A 9 -0.89 -1.81 19.45
N ALA A 10 -0.26 -2.95 19.70
CA ALA A 10 1.07 -3.02 20.29
C ALA A 10 1.96 -3.96 19.48
N PHE A 11 3.26 -3.75 19.58
CA PHE A 11 4.27 -4.55 18.91
C PHE A 11 5.47 -4.73 19.83
N GLU A 12 5.95 -5.95 19.92
CA GLU A 12 7.19 -6.33 20.61
C GLU A 12 7.99 -7.31 19.76
N SER A 13 9.30 -7.30 19.92
CA SER A 13 10.21 -8.18 19.20
C SER A 13 11.50 -8.41 19.97
N SER A 14 12.32 -9.33 19.47
CA SER A 14 13.68 -9.54 19.96
C SER A 14 14.64 -8.38 19.68
N SER A 15 14.23 -7.34 18.93
CA SER A 15 15.02 -6.13 18.66
C SER A 15 14.49 -4.96 19.48
N SER A 16 15.34 -4.45 20.39
CA SER A 16 14.99 -3.31 21.23
C SER A 16 14.79 -2.03 20.41
N GLU A 17 15.51 -1.92 19.29
CA GLU A 17 15.51 -0.81 18.35
C GLU A 17 14.20 -0.78 17.56
N LEU A 18 13.70 -1.93 17.09
CA LEU A 18 12.37 -2.00 16.47
C LEU A 18 11.26 -1.64 17.46
N ASN A 19 11.35 -2.13 18.70
CA ASN A 19 10.36 -1.81 19.73
C ASN A 19 10.34 -0.29 20.00
N GLN A 20 11.49 0.37 20.00
CA GLN A 20 11.59 1.82 20.10
C GLN A 20 11.02 2.53 18.87
N ALA A 21 11.32 2.03 17.67
CA ALA A 21 10.82 2.56 16.40
C ALA A 21 9.29 2.53 16.35
N PHE A 22 8.67 1.38 16.66
CA PHE A 22 7.21 1.24 16.74
C PHE A 22 6.60 2.21 17.75
N ASN A 23 7.16 2.26 18.97
CA ASN A 23 6.64 3.12 20.03
C ASN A 23 6.71 4.61 19.66
N TRP A 24 7.78 5.03 18.99
CA TRP A 24 7.89 6.39 18.46
C TRP A 24 6.88 6.62 17.33
N ALA A 25 6.84 5.75 16.33
CA ALA A 25 5.97 5.85 15.17
C ALA A 25 4.49 5.94 15.58
N LYS A 26 4.04 5.07 16.49
CA LYS A 26 2.69 5.10 17.05
C LYS A 26 2.35 6.43 17.71
N ARG A 27 3.23 6.97 18.55
CA ARG A 27 3.00 8.28 19.20
C ARG A 27 2.99 9.42 18.19
N GLN A 28 3.90 9.39 17.21
CA GLN A 28 4.03 10.41 16.18
C GLN A 28 2.78 10.43 15.29
N ALA A 29 2.39 9.29 14.74
CA ALA A 29 1.21 9.16 13.88
C ALA A 29 -0.06 9.64 14.58
N LEU A 30 -0.32 9.16 15.81
CA LEU A 30 -1.50 9.56 16.57
C LEU A 30 -1.50 11.05 16.95
N SER A 31 -0.35 11.72 16.99
CA SER A 31 -0.30 13.17 17.23
C SER A 31 -0.83 14.01 16.06
N TYR A 32 -0.90 13.42 14.87
CA TYR A 32 -1.46 14.04 13.66
C TYR A 32 -2.96 13.77 13.47
N ALA A 33 -3.58 12.93 14.30
CA ALA A 33 -4.97 12.54 14.13
C ALA A 33 -5.92 13.53 14.81
N HIS A 34 -6.97 13.91 14.08
CA HIS A 34 -7.98 14.86 14.49
C HIS A 34 -9.38 14.29 14.23
N ILE A 35 -10.26 14.34 15.24
CA ILE A 35 -11.63 13.82 15.13
C ILE A 35 -12.66 14.90 14.84
N ASP A 36 -12.38 16.13 15.27
CA ASP A 36 -13.30 17.26 15.20
C ASP A 36 -12.87 18.23 14.09
N GLY A 37 -13.85 18.94 13.54
CA GLY A 37 -13.62 20.04 12.60
C GLY A 37 -14.45 19.91 11.32
N PRO A 38 -14.44 20.95 10.46
CA PRO A 38 -15.26 20.98 9.26
C PRO A 38 -14.92 19.88 8.25
N ALA A 39 -13.65 19.44 8.19
CA ALA A 39 -13.25 18.33 7.33
C ALA A 39 -13.79 16.96 7.77
N GLY A 40 -14.38 16.82 8.97
CA GLY A 40 -14.66 15.54 9.61
C GLY A 40 -13.38 14.91 10.20
N PRO A 41 -13.36 13.61 10.56
CA PRO A 41 -12.16 12.94 11.06
C PRO A 41 -11.05 12.88 9.99
N TRP A 42 -9.85 13.34 10.32
CA TRP A 42 -8.71 13.40 9.39
C TRP A 42 -7.38 13.29 10.14
N TYR A 43 -6.29 13.03 9.43
CA TYR A 43 -4.94 13.16 9.98
C TYR A 43 -4.07 13.97 9.01
N GLU A 44 -3.06 14.68 9.54
CA GLU A 44 -2.10 15.37 8.68
C GLU A 44 -1.42 14.37 7.74
N ALA A 45 -1.58 14.61 6.44
CA ALA A 45 -1.01 13.81 5.36
C ALA A 45 -0.53 14.75 4.26
N ALA A 46 0.29 15.72 4.65
CA ALA A 46 0.86 16.74 3.80
C ALA A 46 2.15 17.25 4.46
N LEU A 47 2.77 18.30 3.90
CA LEU A 47 3.89 18.97 4.56
C LEU A 47 3.49 19.37 5.99
N PRO A 48 4.32 19.06 7.02
CA PRO A 48 4.00 19.33 8.42
C PRO A 48 3.57 20.77 8.66
N GLY A 49 2.46 20.95 9.40
CA GLY A 49 1.95 22.27 9.78
C GLY A 49 1.11 22.97 8.71
N ARG A 50 0.79 22.29 7.60
CA ARG A 50 -0.22 22.78 6.63
C ARG A 50 -1.66 22.62 7.10
N ASP A 51 -1.89 21.84 8.16
CA ASP A 51 -3.24 21.47 8.61
C ASP A 51 -4.11 20.89 7.48
N ALA A 52 -3.52 19.98 6.69
CA ALA A 52 -4.10 19.48 5.45
C ALA A 52 -3.72 18.02 5.17
N PHE A 53 -4.36 17.45 4.16
CA PHE A 53 -4.08 16.10 3.66
C PHE A 53 -4.15 16.04 2.13
N CYS A 54 -3.12 15.46 1.51
CA CYS A 54 -3.02 15.27 0.07
C CYS A 54 -3.29 13.82 -0.35
N MET A 55 -3.69 13.62 -1.60
CA MET A 55 -4.14 12.31 -2.11
C MET A 55 -3.06 11.23 -1.98
N ARG A 56 -1.83 11.53 -2.40
CA ARG A 56 -0.69 10.60 -2.36
C ARG A 56 -0.41 10.15 -0.94
N ASP A 57 -0.18 11.10 -0.04
CA ASP A 57 0.17 10.79 1.34
C ASP A 57 -0.96 10.03 2.04
N VAL A 58 -2.24 10.37 1.78
CA VAL A 58 -3.37 9.58 2.29
C VAL A 58 -3.35 8.16 1.76
N ALA A 59 -3.09 7.96 0.46
CA ALA A 59 -3.04 6.63 -0.15
C ALA A 59 -1.99 5.73 0.54
N HIS A 60 -0.82 6.27 0.87
CA HIS A 60 0.29 5.50 1.43
C HIS A 60 0.33 5.46 2.97
N GLN A 61 -0.35 6.37 3.66
CA GLN A 61 -0.51 6.33 5.12
C GLN A 61 -1.66 5.42 5.59
N SER A 62 -2.66 5.19 4.72
CA SER A 62 -3.94 4.59 5.06
C SER A 62 -3.84 3.24 5.80
N THR A 63 -2.94 2.34 5.42
CA THR A 63 -2.78 1.05 6.11
C THR A 63 -2.24 1.22 7.52
N GLY A 64 -1.21 2.05 7.72
CA GLY A 64 -0.70 2.39 9.04
C GLY A 64 -1.77 3.05 9.92
N ALA A 65 -2.59 3.93 9.32
CA ALA A 65 -3.70 4.58 9.99
C ALA A 65 -4.80 3.57 10.39
N HIS A 66 -5.15 2.62 9.52
CA HIS A 66 -6.09 1.53 9.84
C HIS A 66 -5.61 0.73 11.04
N LEU A 67 -4.35 0.31 11.05
CA LEU A 67 -3.72 -0.44 12.14
C LEU A 67 -3.77 0.32 13.48
N LEU A 68 -3.75 1.65 13.43
CA LEU A 68 -3.91 2.53 14.59
C LEU A 68 -5.38 2.73 15.02
N GLY A 69 -6.35 2.13 14.34
CA GLY A 69 -7.77 2.32 14.62
C GLY A 69 -8.37 3.61 14.04
N LEU A 70 -7.75 4.17 12.99
CA LEU A 70 -8.21 5.40 12.33
C LEU A 70 -9.09 5.12 11.09
N GLN A 71 -9.85 4.02 11.08
CA GLN A 71 -10.65 3.61 9.90
C GLN A 71 -11.65 4.68 9.45
N GLU A 72 -12.32 5.34 10.40
CA GLU A 72 -13.24 6.43 10.09
C GLU A 72 -12.53 7.65 9.49
N HIS A 73 -11.25 7.88 9.83
CA HIS A 73 -10.46 8.96 9.25
C HIS A 73 -10.13 8.63 7.79
N ASN A 74 -9.65 7.40 7.53
CA ASN A 74 -9.42 6.91 6.17
C ASN A 74 -10.68 7.03 5.31
N LYS A 75 -11.82 6.52 5.80
CA LYS A 75 -13.10 6.58 5.07
C LYS A 75 -13.51 8.01 4.77
N ASN A 76 -13.42 8.91 5.76
CA ASN A 76 -13.77 10.31 5.56
C ASN A 76 -12.87 11.00 4.52
N MET A 77 -11.54 10.90 4.68
CA MET A 77 -10.57 11.54 3.78
C MET A 77 -10.67 11.02 2.34
N LEU A 78 -10.81 9.70 2.16
CA LEU A 78 -11.00 9.10 0.83
C LEU A 78 -12.32 9.56 0.19
N ARG A 79 -13.40 9.69 0.97
CA ARG A 79 -14.68 10.24 0.47
C ARG A 79 -14.60 11.73 0.14
N GLN A 80 -13.77 12.50 0.83
CA GLN A 80 -13.52 13.91 0.50
C GLN A 80 -12.91 14.02 -0.91
N PHE A 81 -11.94 13.18 -1.24
CA PHE A 81 -11.41 13.17 -2.61
C PHE A 81 -12.43 12.67 -3.63
N ALA A 82 -13.14 11.58 -3.35
CA ALA A 82 -14.11 11.02 -4.28
C ALA A 82 -15.24 11.99 -4.65
N ARG A 83 -15.80 12.73 -3.67
CA ARG A 83 -16.92 13.66 -3.90
C ARG A 83 -16.55 14.89 -4.75
N HIS A 84 -15.26 15.22 -4.85
CA HIS A 84 -14.79 16.45 -5.50
C HIS A 84 -14.30 16.25 -6.94
N ILE A 85 -14.31 15.02 -7.47
CA ILE A 85 -14.05 14.77 -8.89
C ILE A 85 -15.07 15.50 -9.78
N SER A 86 -14.61 16.13 -10.86
CA SER A 86 -15.51 16.88 -11.74
C SER A 86 -14.94 17.11 -13.13
N GLN A 87 -15.83 17.27 -14.12
CA GLN A 87 -15.45 17.65 -15.48
C GLN A 87 -14.70 18.99 -15.54
N GLY A 88 -15.08 19.98 -14.71
CA GLY A 88 -14.42 21.30 -14.69
C GLY A 88 -12.93 21.22 -14.40
N LYS A 89 -12.52 20.22 -13.61
CA LYS A 89 -11.12 19.90 -13.28
C LYS A 89 -10.52 18.83 -14.18
N ASP A 90 -11.04 18.64 -15.39
CA ASP A 90 -10.57 17.58 -16.29
C ASP A 90 -10.59 16.18 -15.63
N TRP A 91 -11.62 15.93 -14.83
CA TRP A 91 -11.82 14.71 -14.04
C TRP A 91 -10.73 14.41 -13.00
N CYS A 92 -9.93 15.42 -12.63
CA CYS A 92 -9.20 15.45 -11.38
C CYS A 92 -10.16 15.74 -10.20
N THR A 93 -9.67 15.48 -8.98
CA THR A 93 -10.26 15.99 -7.73
C THR A 93 -9.31 17.04 -7.11
N TYR A 94 -9.50 17.38 -5.84
CA TYR A 94 -8.54 18.22 -5.12
C TYR A 94 -7.30 17.42 -4.74
N TRP A 95 -6.13 17.94 -5.06
CA TRP A 95 -4.86 17.34 -4.66
C TRP A 95 -4.69 17.32 -3.14
N GLU A 96 -4.97 18.44 -2.49
CA GLU A 96 -4.84 18.65 -1.05
C GLU A 96 -6.09 19.34 -0.49
N ILE A 97 -6.58 18.87 0.66
CA ILE A 97 -7.76 19.38 1.37
C ILE A 97 -7.36 19.79 2.79
N THR A 98 -7.76 20.98 3.23
CA THR A 98 -7.43 21.52 4.56
C THR A 98 -8.37 20.97 5.64
N LYS A 99 -8.04 21.23 6.92
CA LYS A 99 -8.90 20.94 8.07
C LYS A 99 -10.29 21.59 8.00
N GLU A 100 -10.44 22.67 7.21
CA GLU A 100 -11.73 23.32 6.93
C GLU A 100 -12.56 22.59 5.86
N GLY A 101 -12.04 21.51 5.27
CA GLY A 101 -12.72 20.79 4.19
C GLY A 101 -12.72 21.55 2.86
N LEU A 102 -11.75 22.45 2.67
CA LEU A 102 -11.58 23.27 1.47
C LEU A 102 -10.34 22.82 0.70
N PRO A 103 -10.27 23.02 -0.62
CA PRO A 103 -9.02 22.78 -1.36
C PRO A 103 -7.92 23.72 -0.83
N ALA A 104 -6.72 23.20 -0.66
CA ALA A 104 -5.59 23.99 -0.17
C ALA A 104 -5.20 25.06 -1.20
N SER A 105 -5.18 26.33 -0.79
CA SER A 105 -4.95 27.47 -1.71
C SER A 105 -3.54 27.49 -2.31
N VAL A 106 -2.58 26.78 -1.72
CA VAL A 106 -1.24 26.60 -2.30
C VAL A 106 -1.28 25.79 -3.59
N ASP A 107 -2.22 24.86 -3.68
CA ASP A 107 -2.36 23.91 -4.77
C ASP A 107 -3.60 24.19 -5.65
N TYR A 108 -4.47 25.12 -5.26
CA TYR A 108 -5.72 25.35 -5.96
C TYR A 108 -6.13 26.83 -5.95
N ASP A 109 -6.16 27.44 -7.14
CA ASP A 109 -6.75 28.76 -7.33
C ASP A 109 -8.18 28.66 -7.87
N ASN A 110 -8.39 27.80 -8.88
CA ASN A 110 -9.70 27.50 -9.46
C ASN A 110 -9.62 26.24 -10.34
N ASP A 111 -10.76 25.77 -10.86
CA ASP A 111 -10.86 24.58 -11.73
C ASP A 111 -10.00 24.64 -13.01
N LYS A 112 -9.39 25.78 -13.36
CA LYS A 112 -8.47 25.91 -14.51
C LYS A 112 -7.00 26.04 -14.10
N ASP A 113 -6.70 26.26 -12.82
CA ASP A 113 -5.35 26.47 -12.31
C ASP A 113 -5.20 25.83 -10.93
N PHE A 114 -4.65 24.61 -10.93
CA PHE A 114 -4.43 23.80 -9.74
C PHE A 114 -3.27 22.83 -9.97
N TRP A 115 -2.60 22.44 -8.89
CA TRP A 115 -1.60 21.40 -8.83
C TRP A 115 -2.26 20.01 -8.87
N TYR A 116 -1.70 19.10 -9.66
CA TYR A 116 -2.16 17.71 -9.66
C TYR A 116 -1.12 16.78 -10.25
N ASN A 117 -1.02 15.57 -9.69
CA ASN A 117 -0.12 14.53 -10.20
C ASN A 117 -0.99 13.44 -10.83
N LEU A 118 -0.75 13.14 -12.11
CA LEU A 118 -1.59 12.23 -12.88
C LEU A 118 -1.78 10.81 -12.27
N PRO A 119 -0.82 10.23 -11.52
CA PRO A 119 -1.00 8.91 -10.89
C PRO A 119 -2.14 8.86 -9.86
N ALA A 120 -2.50 10.01 -9.26
CA ALA A 120 -3.25 10.09 -8.01
C ALA A 120 -4.63 9.42 -8.03
N ASN A 121 -5.36 9.51 -9.15
CA ASN A 121 -6.69 8.89 -9.24
C ASN A 121 -6.59 7.37 -9.07
N PHE A 122 -5.67 6.75 -9.80
CA PHE A 122 -5.55 5.30 -9.87
C PHE A 122 -5.03 4.71 -8.55
N ASP A 123 -4.07 5.39 -7.93
CA ASP A 123 -3.55 5.07 -6.60
C ASP A 123 -4.66 5.13 -5.54
N LEU A 124 -5.55 6.12 -5.61
CA LEU A 124 -6.67 6.22 -4.69
C LEU A 124 -7.70 5.08 -4.86
N ILE A 125 -7.90 4.58 -6.07
CA ILE A 125 -8.76 3.39 -6.33
C ILE A 125 -8.13 2.16 -5.66
N ASP A 126 -6.83 1.94 -5.87
CA ASP A 126 -6.10 0.85 -5.22
C ASP A 126 -6.17 0.97 -3.69
N CYS A 127 -5.94 2.17 -3.16
CA CYS A 127 -6.08 2.48 -1.74
C CYS A 127 -7.48 2.12 -1.21
N CYS A 128 -8.56 2.49 -1.92
CA CYS A 128 -9.92 2.14 -1.50
C CYS A 128 -10.14 0.62 -1.42
N LEU A 129 -9.64 -0.13 -2.41
CA LEU A 129 -9.70 -1.59 -2.37
C LEU A 129 -8.86 -2.14 -1.20
N ARG A 130 -7.65 -1.62 -0.97
CA ARG A 130 -6.81 -2.01 0.18
C ARG A 130 -7.52 -1.74 1.51
N GLN A 131 -8.20 -0.61 1.65
CA GLN A 131 -8.97 -0.28 2.84
C GLN A 131 -10.19 -1.19 3.01
N TYR A 132 -10.86 -1.60 1.94
CA TYR A 132 -11.88 -2.65 2.00
C TYR A 132 -11.29 -3.98 2.51
N GLN A 133 -10.13 -4.40 2.01
CA GLN A 133 -9.51 -5.65 2.46
C GLN A 133 -9.22 -5.65 3.96
N TRP A 134 -8.77 -4.52 4.51
CA TRP A 134 -8.47 -4.37 5.93
C TRP A 134 -9.70 -4.16 6.82
N SER A 135 -10.72 -3.45 6.36
CA SER A 135 -11.87 -3.04 7.18
C SER A 135 -13.11 -3.91 6.98
N GLY A 136 -13.25 -4.56 5.84
CA GLY A 136 -14.49 -5.21 5.41
C GLY A 136 -15.65 -4.25 5.18
N GLU A 137 -15.40 -2.93 5.19
CA GLU A 137 -16.42 -1.90 5.04
C GLU A 137 -16.89 -1.81 3.59
N THR A 138 -18.16 -2.11 3.34
CA THR A 138 -18.70 -2.22 1.98
C THR A 138 -18.88 -0.86 1.31
N ASP A 139 -18.85 0.26 2.05
CA ASP A 139 -18.88 1.61 1.48
C ASP A 139 -17.76 1.82 0.44
N TYR A 140 -16.58 1.23 0.62
CA TYR A 140 -15.49 1.29 -0.38
C TYR A 140 -15.84 0.61 -1.71
N ILE A 141 -16.84 -0.27 -1.72
CA ILE A 141 -17.27 -1.04 -2.90
C ILE A 141 -18.60 -0.50 -3.45
N GLU A 142 -19.51 -0.08 -2.58
CA GLU A 142 -20.91 0.17 -2.93
C GLU A 142 -21.29 1.65 -2.88
N HIS A 143 -20.54 2.49 -2.16
CA HIS A 143 -20.96 3.87 -1.95
C HIS A 143 -21.01 4.66 -3.28
N PRO A 144 -22.12 5.38 -3.58
CA PRO A 144 -22.31 6.04 -4.87
C PRO A 144 -21.21 7.05 -5.23
N GLU A 145 -20.76 7.87 -4.29
CA GLU A 145 -19.68 8.85 -4.53
C GLU A 145 -18.35 8.16 -4.87
N MET A 146 -18.05 7.04 -4.21
CA MET A 146 -16.85 6.25 -4.47
C MET A 146 -16.91 5.63 -5.86
N ASN A 147 -18.04 4.97 -6.18
CA ASN A 147 -18.27 4.37 -7.49
C ASN A 147 -18.22 5.40 -8.62
N GLN A 148 -18.79 6.59 -8.42
CA GLN A 148 -18.67 7.68 -9.39
C GLN A 148 -17.19 8.07 -9.59
N PHE A 149 -16.43 8.22 -8.51
CA PHE A 149 -15.00 8.52 -8.61
C PHE A 149 -14.24 7.44 -9.38
N TYR A 150 -14.51 6.16 -9.11
CA TYR A 150 -13.88 5.04 -9.79
C TYR A 150 -14.19 5.04 -11.29
N ASP A 151 -15.47 5.08 -11.64
CA ASP A 151 -15.94 5.03 -13.02
C ASP A 151 -15.38 6.19 -13.85
N ARG A 152 -15.36 7.42 -13.29
CA ARG A 152 -14.80 8.60 -13.95
C ARG A 152 -13.28 8.52 -14.10
N SER A 153 -12.58 8.00 -13.09
CA SER A 153 -11.13 7.92 -13.08
C SER A 153 -10.57 6.95 -14.13
N VAL A 154 -11.27 5.84 -14.39
CA VAL A 154 -10.79 4.81 -15.33
C VAL A 154 -11.34 4.96 -16.76
N ASN A 155 -12.27 5.90 -16.97
CA ASN A 155 -12.85 6.21 -18.28
C ASN A 155 -12.59 7.67 -18.66
N ASP A 156 -13.39 8.61 -18.15
CA ASP A 156 -13.34 10.01 -18.61
C ASP A 156 -12.01 10.70 -18.33
N TYR A 157 -11.36 10.37 -17.20
CA TYR A 157 -10.03 10.89 -16.88
C TYR A 157 -8.97 10.32 -17.82
N VAL A 158 -8.98 9.02 -18.10
CA VAL A 158 -8.07 8.43 -19.09
C VAL A 158 -8.29 9.08 -20.46
N GLU A 159 -9.53 9.12 -20.97
CA GLU A 159 -9.86 9.77 -22.25
C GLU A 159 -9.45 11.25 -22.30
N ARG A 160 -9.54 11.94 -21.15
CA ARG A 160 -9.18 13.36 -21.09
C ARG A 160 -7.67 13.58 -21.19
N TRP A 161 -6.86 12.69 -20.62
CA TRP A 161 -5.43 12.89 -20.47
C TRP A 161 -4.57 12.07 -21.43
N ASP A 162 -5.11 11.00 -22.02
CA ASP A 162 -4.52 10.20 -23.10
C ASP A 162 -4.83 10.85 -24.45
N LYS A 163 -3.84 11.51 -25.06
CA LYS A 163 -3.99 12.32 -26.27
C LYS A 163 -3.69 11.58 -27.55
N ASP A 164 -2.74 10.65 -27.50
CA ASP A 164 -2.39 9.84 -28.66
C ASP A 164 -3.25 8.57 -28.78
N GLY A 165 -4.02 8.24 -27.74
CA GLY A 165 -4.97 7.14 -27.71
C GLY A 165 -4.32 5.78 -27.44
N ASP A 166 -3.11 5.75 -26.88
CA ASP A 166 -2.39 4.53 -26.56
C ASP A 166 -2.84 3.87 -25.23
N GLY A 167 -3.70 4.55 -24.47
CA GLY A 167 -4.26 4.11 -23.20
C GLY A 167 -3.53 4.62 -21.97
N VAL A 168 -2.48 5.44 -22.11
CA VAL A 168 -1.68 6.01 -21.02
C VAL A 168 -1.85 7.53 -20.96
N PRO A 169 -2.31 8.09 -19.83
CA PRO A 169 -2.38 9.54 -19.67
C PRO A 169 -1.03 10.23 -19.84
N GLU A 170 -0.99 11.38 -20.52
CA GLU A 170 0.25 12.16 -20.68
C GLU A 170 0.19 13.57 -20.08
N HIS A 171 1.35 14.03 -19.59
CA HIS A 171 1.57 15.41 -19.23
C HIS A 171 2.13 16.21 -20.42
N TYR A 172 1.42 17.25 -20.82
CA TYR A 172 1.97 18.28 -21.71
C TYR A 172 2.29 19.55 -20.93
N ALA A 173 3.46 20.14 -21.20
CA ALA A 173 3.91 21.35 -20.52
C ALA A 173 2.92 22.54 -20.62
N SER A 174 2.06 22.55 -21.64
CA SER A 174 0.99 23.55 -21.81
C SER A 174 -0.09 23.48 -20.71
N TYR A 175 -0.18 22.38 -19.98
CA TYR A 175 -1.04 22.24 -18.79
C TYR A 175 -0.42 22.84 -17.52
N GLY A 176 0.84 23.31 -17.59
CA GLY A 176 1.52 23.93 -16.47
C GLY A 176 1.59 22.99 -15.28
N ARG A 177 1.18 23.46 -14.10
CA ARG A 177 1.17 22.66 -12.87
C ARG A 177 0.01 21.66 -12.76
N ARG A 178 -0.87 21.63 -13.76
CA ARG A 178 -2.04 20.78 -13.75
C ARG A 178 -1.71 19.46 -14.42
N GLY A 179 -1.68 18.38 -13.64
CA GLY A 179 -1.49 17.03 -14.16
C GLY A 179 -0.05 16.78 -14.61
N ILE A 180 0.92 16.89 -13.71
CA ILE A 180 2.29 16.41 -13.96
C ILE A 180 2.32 14.88 -14.00
N ALA A 181 3.17 14.29 -14.83
CA ALA A 181 3.13 12.85 -15.14
C ALA A 181 3.74 11.93 -14.08
N SER A 182 4.15 12.44 -12.93
CA SER A 182 4.86 11.67 -11.91
C SER A 182 4.64 12.26 -10.51
N TYR A 183 4.89 11.47 -9.47
CA TYR A 183 5.08 11.97 -8.12
C TYR A 183 6.48 12.57 -7.90
N VAL A 184 7.40 12.44 -8.87
CA VAL A 184 8.69 13.14 -8.84
C VAL A 184 8.49 14.61 -9.26
N GLU A 185 8.58 15.52 -8.30
CA GLU A 185 8.32 16.96 -8.48
C GLU A 185 9.62 17.77 -8.63
N ASP A 186 10.54 17.30 -9.47
CA ASP A 186 11.90 17.85 -9.61
C ASP A 186 12.09 18.83 -10.78
N GLY A 187 11.03 19.05 -11.57
CA GLY A 187 11.04 19.94 -12.72
C GLY A 187 11.52 19.30 -14.03
N LEU A 188 11.68 17.97 -14.10
CA LEU A 188 12.00 17.28 -15.36
C LEU A 188 10.86 17.37 -16.40
N HIS A 189 9.61 17.44 -15.94
CA HIS A 189 8.40 17.50 -16.77
C HIS A 189 8.31 16.43 -17.88
N PRO A 190 8.45 15.13 -17.53
CA PRO A 190 8.30 14.05 -18.51
C PRO A 190 6.88 14.01 -19.10
N LEU A 191 6.75 13.37 -20.26
CA LEU A 191 5.46 13.07 -20.86
C LEU A 191 4.71 12.02 -20.04
N VAL A 192 5.42 10.95 -19.65
CA VAL A 192 4.90 9.84 -18.83
C VAL A 192 5.95 9.43 -17.81
N GLY A 193 5.58 9.32 -16.53
CA GLY A 193 6.43 8.73 -15.48
C GLY A 193 6.14 7.24 -15.28
N GLY A 194 7.15 6.46 -14.91
CA GLY A 194 6.98 5.03 -14.59
C GLY A 194 6.03 4.78 -13.43
N ASP A 195 5.91 5.72 -12.49
CA ASP A 195 4.94 5.66 -11.40
C ASP A 195 3.49 5.93 -11.85
N LEU A 196 3.28 6.75 -12.89
CA LEU A 196 1.98 6.88 -13.54
C LEU A 196 1.54 5.56 -14.18
N VAL A 197 2.43 4.90 -14.91
CA VAL A 197 2.15 3.59 -15.51
C VAL A 197 1.84 2.55 -14.43
N ALA A 198 2.62 2.55 -13.34
CA ALA A 198 2.41 1.66 -12.20
C ALA A 198 1.08 1.89 -11.48
N ALA A 199 0.74 3.15 -11.20
CA ALA A 199 -0.53 3.49 -10.58
C ALA A 199 -1.71 3.14 -11.50
N LEU A 200 -1.63 3.42 -12.81
CA LEU A 200 -2.65 3.05 -13.79
C LEU A 200 -2.92 1.54 -13.80
N TYR A 201 -1.86 0.73 -13.81
CA TYR A 201 -1.96 -0.72 -13.67
C TYR A 201 -2.68 -1.14 -12.39
N ALA A 202 -2.29 -0.57 -11.25
CA ALA A 202 -2.91 -0.86 -9.96
C ALA A 202 -4.39 -0.45 -9.94
N GLY A 203 -4.72 0.74 -10.43
CA GLY A 203 -6.08 1.26 -10.52
C GLY A 203 -6.99 0.38 -11.38
N TYR A 204 -6.52 -0.08 -12.54
CA TYR A 204 -7.28 -1.02 -13.38
C TYR A 204 -7.50 -2.37 -12.70
N ARG A 205 -6.49 -2.92 -12.01
CA ARG A 205 -6.66 -4.16 -11.22
C ARG A 205 -7.64 -3.98 -10.07
N ALA A 206 -7.54 -2.86 -9.36
CA ALA A 206 -8.41 -2.55 -8.24
C ALA A 206 -9.85 -2.37 -8.71
N TYR A 207 -10.07 -1.59 -9.77
CA TYR A 207 -11.38 -1.41 -10.39
C TYR A 207 -11.97 -2.73 -10.88
N SER A 208 -11.20 -3.57 -11.57
CA SER A 208 -11.64 -4.91 -11.96
C SER A 208 -12.15 -5.73 -10.77
N THR A 209 -11.42 -5.69 -9.65
CA THR A 209 -11.80 -6.41 -8.43
C THR A 209 -13.07 -5.83 -7.80
N ILE A 210 -13.18 -4.50 -7.72
CA ILE A 210 -14.37 -3.81 -7.23
C ILE A 210 -15.60 -4.19 -8.08
N GLN A 211 -15.48 -4.19 -9.41
CA GLN A 211 -16.57 -4.58 -10.30
C GLN A 211 -16.94 -6.06 -10.15
N LEU A 212 -15.97 -6.95 -9.91
CA LEU A 212 -16.25 -8.35 -9.61
C LEU A 212 -17.05 -8.51 -8.30
N LEU A 213 -16.67 -7.79 -7.25
CA LEU A 213 -17.37 -7.77 -5.95
C LEU A 213 -18.81 -7.24 -6.10
N ARG A 214 -19.03 -6.29 -7.01
CA ARG A 214 -20.35 -5.75 -7.38
C ARG A 214 -21.14 -6.66 -8.33
N GLY A 215 -20.57 -7.79 -8.76
CA GLY A 215 -21.20 -8.75 -9.67
C GLY A 215 -21.12 -8.41 -11.16
N HIS A 216 -20.40 -7.35 -11.55
CA HIS A 216 -20.23 -6.89 -12.93
C HIS A 216 -19.07 -7.63 -13.63
N LYS A 217 -19.25 -8.93 -13.90
CA LYS A 217 -18.20 -9.82 -14.39
C LYS A 217 -17.58 -9.42 -15.74
N GLU A 218 -18.39 -8.93 -16.67
CA GLU A 218 -17.91 -8.51 -18.01
C GLU A 218 -17.01 -7.28 -17.90
N LEU A 219 -17.44 -6.28 -17.14
CA LEU A 219 -16.67 -5.07 -16.89
C LEU A 219 -15.38 -5.37 -16.11
N ALA A 220 -15.44 -6.28 -15.13
CA ALA A 220 -14.25 -6.75 -14.43
C ALA A 220 -13.25 -7.38 -15.41
N ALA A 221 -13.70 -8.26 -16.30
CA ALA A 221 -12.84 -8.90 -17.29
C ALA A 221 -12.21 -7.89 -18.27
N GLU A 222 -12.96 -6.86 -18.69
CA GLU A 222 -12.43 -5.77 -19.52
C GLU A 222 -11.26 -5.05 -18.84
N PHE A 223 -11.43 -4.63 -17.59
CA PHE A 223 -10.40 -3.87 -16.88
C PHE A 223 -9.24 -4.75 -16.42
N ALA A 224 -9.46 -6.04 -16.16
CA ALA A 224 -8.38 -7.00 -16.00
C ALA A 224 -7.51 -7.07 -17.27
N ALA A 225 -8.14 -7.10 -18.46
CA ALA A 225 -7.41 -7.09 -19.72
C ALA A 225 -6.64 -5.78 -19.96
N LYS A 226 -7.23 -4.62 -19.61
CA LYS A 226 -6.52 -3.33 -19.65
C LYS A 226 -5.30 -3.32 -18.73
N ALA A 227 -5.41 -3.81 -17.50
CA ALA A 227 -4.26 -3.96 -16.60
C ALA A 227 -3.17 -4.87 -17.20
N SER A 228 -3.55 -6.02 -17.78
CA SER A 228 -2.58 -6.90 -18.45
C SER A 228 -1.90 -6.24 -19.66
N ASN A 229 -2.58 -5.34 -20.38
CA ASN A 229 -1.96 -4.57 -21.47
C ASN A 229 -0.91 -3.59 -20.94
N ILE A 230 -1.21 -2.86 -19.86
CA ILE A 230 -0.24 -1.97 -19.21
C ILE A 230 0.98 -2.75 -18.67
N SER A 231 0.76 -3.94 -18.07
CA SER A 231 1.85 -4.84 -17.64
C SER A 231 2.78 -5.20 -18.79
N ARG A 232 2.21 -5.65 -19.91
CA ARG A 232 2.99 -6.01 -21.10
C ARG A 232 3.73 -4.81 -21.67
N LEU A 233 3.06 -3.67 -21.83
CA LEU A 233 3.70 -2.43 -22.30
C LEU A 233 4.95 -2.11 -21.48
N TYR A 234 4.82 -2.05 -20.15
CA TYR A 234 5.94 -1.71 -19.28
C TYR A 234 7.07 -2.75 -19.36
N ASN A 235 6.74 -4.04 -19.24
CA ASN A 235 7.76 -5.08 -19.19
C ASN A 235 8.44 -5.32 -20.55
N ASP A 236 7.77 -5.04 -21.67
CA ASP A 236 8.30 -5.27 -23.03
C ASP A 236 9.06 -4.05 -23.58
N THR A 237 8.66 -2.82 -23.23
CA THR A 237 9.17 -1.60 -23.92
C THR A 237 9.90 -0.62 -23.02
N TRP A 238 9.75 -0.71 -21.70
CA TRP A 238 10.41 0.22 -20.77
C TRP A 238 11.78 -0.28 -20.31
N TRP A 239 12.25 -1.46 -20.74
CA TRP A 239 13.54 -1.99 -20.33
C TRP A 239 14.72 -1.37 -21.10
N ASN A 240 15.70 -0.86 -20.36
CA ASN A 240 16.98 -0.40 -20.91
C ASN A 240 18.06 -1.46 -20.72
N GLU A 241 18.31 -2.24 -21.78
CA GLU A 241 19.33 -3.30 -21.79
C GLU A 241 20.75 -2.79 -21.47
N GLN A 242 21.10 -1.60 -21.96
CA GLN A 242 22.43 -1.04 -21.76
C GLN A 242 22.68 -0.65 -20.31
N ALA A 243 21.65 -0.08 -19.65
CA ALA A 243 21.73 0.37 -18.27
C ALA A 243 21.34 -0.73 -17.25
N GLY A 244 20.78 -1.85 -17.72
CA GLY A 244 20.30 -2.95 -16.88
C GLY A 244 19.20 -2.50 -15.90
N ARG A 245 18.30 -1.62 -16.34
CA ARG A 245 17.19 -1.05 -15.54
C ARG A 245 16.00 -0.70 -16.42
N PHE A 246 14.83 -0.49 -15.82
CA PHE A 246 13.72 0.15 -16.51
C PHE A 246 13.98 1.66 -16.68
N TYR A 247 13.44 2.26 -17.73
CA TYR A 247 13.36 3.71 -17.85
C TYR A 247 12.44 4.27 -16.78
N GLY A 248 12.82 5.41 -16.18
CA GLY A 248 11.99 6.07 -15.18
C GLY A 248 10.89 6.93 -15.80
N ALA A 249 11.08 7.37 -17.04
CA ALA A 249 10.15 8.25 -17.71
C ALA A 249 10.32 8.18 -19.24
N ILE A 250 9.28 8.64 -19.92
CA ILE A 250 9.31 9.01 -21.34
C ILE A 250 9.22 10.54 -21.41
N MET A 251 10.14 11.15 -22.17
CA MET A 251 10.27 12.60 -22.31
C MET A 251 9.27 13.18 -23.31
N GLN A 252 9.15 14.51 -23.34
CA GLN A 252 8.24 15.24 -24.24
C GLN A 252 8.48 14.98 -25.74
N ASP A 253 9.69 14.58 -26.12
CA ASP A 253 10.04 14.20 -27.49
C ASP A 253 9.90 12.69 -27.76
N HIS A 254 9.22 11.97 -26.86
CA HIS A 254 9.04 10.52 -26.83
C HIS A 254 10.33 9.71 -26.65
N SER A 255 11.46 10.36 -26.35
CA SER A 255 12.68 9.64 -26.00
C SER A 255 12.62 9.09 -24.57
N PRO A 256 13.24 7.93 -24.29
CA PRO A 256 13.25 7.38 -22.94
C PRO A 256 14.30 8.06 -22.04
N TYR A 257 13.94 8.33 -20.79
CA TYR A 257 14.84 8.88 -19.77
C TYR A 257 15.61 7.77 -19.07
N SER A 258 16.93 7.74 -19.25
CA SER A 258 17.79 6.62 -18.85
C SER A 258 18.33 6.68 -17.42
N ASP A 259 18.34 7.86 -16.80
CA ASP A 259 18.85 8.02 -15.44
C ASP A 259 17.83 7.51 -14.41
N TYR A 260 18.33 7.21 -13.21
CA TYR A 260 17.45 6.81 -12.11
C TYR A 260 16.51 7.96 -11.72
N TYR A 261 15.23 7.65 -11.58
CA TYR A 261 14.16 8.63 -11.41
C TYR A 261 13.23 8.25 -10.25
N ALA A 262 13.83 7.94 -9.09
CA ALA A 262 13.15 7.87 -7.80
C ALA A 262 11.84 7.05 -7.80
N THR A 263 10.70 7.63 -7.39
CA THR A 263 9.41 6.95 -7.29
C THR A 263 9.00 6.26 -8.58
N ALA A 264 9.37 6.84 -9.72
CA ALA A 264 9.07 6.27 -11.02
C ALA A 264 9.80 4.94 -11.30
N HIS A 265 10.89 4.64 -10.57
CA HIS A 265 11.57 3.35 -10.65
C HIS A 265 11.08 2.34 -9.61
N PHE A 266 10.70 2.77 -8.39
CA PHE A 266 10.34 1.83 -7.33
C PHE A 266 8.82 1.62 -7.14
N LEU A 267 7.95 2.55 -7.55
CA LEU A 267 6.50 2.32 -7.52
C LEU A 267 6.03 1.21 -8.47
N PRO A 268 6.67 0.94 -9.62
CA PRO A 268 6.43 -0.30 -10.37
C PRO A 268 6.61 -1.58 -9.56
N LEU A 269 7.54 -1.60 -8.60
CA LEU A 269 7.72 -2.73 -7.68
C LEU A 269 6.67 -2.74 -6.57
N TYR A 270 6.31 -1.57 -6.04
CA TYR A 270 5.27 -1.39 -5.02
C TYR A 270 3.90 -1.88 -5.51
N PHE A 271 3.49 -1.47 -6.71
CA PHE A 271 2.22 -1.85 -7.32
C PHE A 271 2.23 -3.24 -7.98
N GLY A 272 3.39 -3.91 -8.00
CA GLY A 272 3.53 -5.27 -8.54
C GLY A 272 3.46 -5.36 -10.07
N LEU A 273 3.85 -4.29 -10.76
CA LEU A 273 3.88 -4.17 -12.22
C LEU A 273 5.04 -4.96 -12.87
N VAL A 274 6.22 -4.96 -12.25
CA VAL A 274 7.42 -5.65 -12.81
C VAL A 274 7.25 -7.17 -12.75
N GLU A 275 7.31 -7.88 -13.86
CA GLU A 275 7.18 -9.34 -13.92
C GLU A 275 8.41 -10.07 -13.37
N LYS A 276 8.18 -11.19 -12.65
CA LYS A 276 9.24 -11.92 -11.93
C LYS A 276 10.34 -12.39 -12.88
N ASP A 277 9.93 -12.96 -14.01
CA ASP A 277 10.83 -13.69 -14.91
C ASP A 277 11.51 -12.78 -15.94
N LEU A 278 11.12 -11.51 -16.02
CA LEU A 278 11.62 -10.59 -17.03
C LEU A 278 12.81 -9.77 -16.48
N HIS A 279 12.65 -8.98 -15.41
CA HIS A 279 13.77 -8.15 -14.90
C HIS A 279 13.73 -7.83 -13.39
N MET A 280 12.95 -8.58 -12.61
CA MET A 280 12.70 -8.30 -11.18
C MET A 280 13.96 -8.09 -10.36
N ASP A 281 14.91 -9.03 -10.41
CA ASP A 281 16.14 -8.96 -9.62
C ASP A 281 17.00 -7.75 -9.96
N ALA A 282 17.00 -7.33 -11.22
CA ALA A 282 17.75 -6.15 -11.65
C ALA A 282 17.08 -4.86 -11.17
N ALA A 283 15.75 -4.77 -11.30
CA ALA A 283 14.97 -3.64 -10.77
C ALA A 283 15.14 -3.51 -9.24
N LEU A 284 15.07 -4.62 -8.49
CA LEU A 284 15.27 -4.62 -7.04
C LEU A 284 16.68 -4.16 -6.67
N ARG A 285 17.73 -4.66 -7.34
CA ARG A 285 19.10 -4.20 -7.11
C ARG A 285 19.26 -2.71 -7.40
N ASP A 286 18.60 -2.19 -8.43
CA ASP A 286 18.68 -0.78 -8.80
C ASP A 286 18.04 0.11 -7.74
N VAL A 287 16.89 -0.29 -7.20
CA VAL A 287 16.20 0.41 -6.11
C VAL A 287 16.98 0.33 -4.80
N VAL A 288 17.54 -0.83 -4.44
CA VAL A 288 18.41 -0.96 -3.25
C VAL A 288 19.63 -0.04 -3.35
N LYS A 289 20.19 0.10 -4.56
CA LYS A 289 21.37 0.93 -4.78
C LYS A 289 21.08 2.43 -4.70
N HIS A 290 19.97 2.90 -5.27
CA HIS A 290 19.70 4.34 -5.43
C HIS A 290 18.66 4.89 -4.45
N GLY A 291 17.71 4.08 -3.99
CA GLY A 291 16.72 4.44 -2.98
C GLY A 291 15.78 5.58 -3.40
N GLY A 292 15.32 6.35 -2.42
CA GLY A 292 14.52 7.56 -2.60
C GLY A 292 15.31 8.81 -2.20
N ASN A 293 14.99 9.94 -2.83
CA ASN A 293 15.66 11.24 -2.66
C ASN A 293 15.38 11.89 -1.30
N ASN A 294 14.23 11.60 -0.69
CA ASN A 294 13.77 12.23 0.54
C ASN A 294 13.02 11.22 1.45
N VAL A 295 12.60 11.65 2.64
CA VAL A 295 11.93 10.76 3.61
C VAL A 295 10.55 10.28 3.16
N GLU A 296 9.86 11.05 2.32
CA GLU A 296 8.56 10.70 1.74
C GLU A 296 8.81 9.50 0.81
N GLU A 297 9.66 9.67 -0.20
CA GLU A 297 10.05 8.60 -1.13
C GLU A 297 10.70 7.37 -0.46
N ARG A 298 11.40 7.56 0.65
CA ARG A 298 12.00 6.45 1.39
C ARG A 298 11.01 5.68 2.25
N SER A 299 9.83 6.24 2.52
CA SER A 299 8.79 5.65 3.38
C SER A 299 8.26 4.32 2.81
N TYR A 300 8.29 4.18 1.48
CA TYR A 300 7.82 3.04 0.69
C TYR A 300 8.76 1.83 0.73
N LEU A 301 10.06 2.10 0.89
CA LEU A 301 11.11 1.13 0.54
C LEU A 301 11.08 -0.12 1.44
N ALA A 302 10.79 0.04 2.73
CA ALA A 302 10.74 -1.10 3.65
C ALA A 302 9.65 -2.11 3.24
N GLU A 303 8.46 -1.64 2.88
CA GLU A 303 7.37 -2.50 2.43
C GLU A 303 7.69 -3.17 1.09
N ILE A 304 8.32 -2.44 0.16
CA ILE A 304 8.83 -3.03 -1.09
C ILE A 304 9.83 -4.15 -0.78
N TYR A 305 10.85 -3.89 0.04
CA TYR A 305 11.86 -4.88 0.36
C TYR A 305 11.28 -6.13 1.05
N TYR A 306 10.36 -5.97 2.00
CA TYR A 306 9.68 -7.12 2.59
C TYR A 306 8.80 -7.87 1.60
N ASN A 307 8.11 -7.21 0.69
CA ASN A 307 7.26 -7.93 -0.27
C ASN A 307 8.08 -8.69 -1.32
N HIS A 308 9.36 -8.38 -1.45
CA HIS A 308 10.27 -8.94 -2.45
C HIS A 308 11.39 -9.82 -1.85
N GLY A 309 11.28 -10.26 -0.60
CA GLY A 309 12.24 -11.21 0.01
C GLY A 309 13.61 -10.61 0.36
N LEU A 310 13.65 -9.32 0.69
CA LEU A 310 14.86 -8.58 1.10
C LEU A 310 14.75 -8.15 2.56
N GLU A 311 14.48 -9.08 3.47
CA GLU A 311 14.14 -8.83 4.87
C GLU A 311 15.19 -8.01 5.64
N GLU A 312 16.47 -8.36 5.51
CA GLU A 312 17.57 -7.63 6.17
C GLU A 312 17.66 -6.17 5.68
N THR A 313 17.42 -5.96 4.37
CA THR A 313 17.42 -4.62 3.77
C THR A 313 16.20 -3.82 4.23
N ALA A 314 15.03 -4.47 4.30
CA ALA A 314 13.80 -3.88 4.82
C ALA A 314 13.93 -3.45 6.28
N TYR A 315 14.50 -4.33 7.12
CA TYR A 315 14.80 -4.06 8.53
C TYR A 315 15.72 -2.85 8.68
N SER A 316 16.80 -2.81 7.88
CA SER A 316 17.77 -1.71 7.89
C SER A 316 17.12 -0.38 7.48
N ALA A 317 16.29 -0.39 6.43
CA ALA A 317 15.55 0.78 5.97
C ALA A 317 14.58 1.30 7.05
N LEU A 318 13.86 0.41 7.74
CA LEU A 318 12.98 0.76 8.86
C LEU A 318 13.71 1.46 10.00
N LEU A 319 14.85 0.92 10.42
CA LEU A 319 15.65 1.52 11.51
C LEU A 319 16.26 2.85 11.10
N GLU A 320 16.73 2.95 9.86
CA GLU A 320 17.24 4.22 9.35
C GLU A 320 16.14 5.28 9.33
N LEU A 321 14.96 4.96 8.79
CA LEU A 321 13.87 5.92 8.67
C LEU A 321 13.34 6.40 10.04
N SER A 322 13.31 5.50 11.04
CA SER A 322 12.86 5.82 12.40
C SER A 322 13.91 6.50 13.29
N SER A 323 15.19 6.49 12.86
CA SER A 323 16.32 7.02 13.63
C SER A 323 16.14 8.50 13.99
N PRO A 324 16.44 8.92 15.24
CA PRO A 324 16.47 10.34 15.62
C PRO A 324 17.41 11.22 14.80
N ARG A 325 18.37 10.61 14.09
CA ARG A 325 19.31 11.33 13.22
C ARG A 325 18.76 11.59 11.82
N THR A 326 17.63 10.97 11.47
CA THR A 326 17.02 11.12 10.15
C THR A 326 16.35 12.48 10.04
N SER A 327 16.91 13.31 9.16
CA SER A 327 16.36 14.63 8.85
C SER A 327 14.92 14.48 8.36
N ARG A 328 14.02 15.36 8.82
CA ARG A 328 12.59 15.33 8.50
C ARG A 328 11.86 14.03 8.86
N ARG A 329 12.37 13.18 9.77
CA ARG A 329 11.64 11.98 10.24
C ARG A 329 10.25 12.28 10.81
N SER A 330 9.98 13.52 11.21
CA SER A 330 8.67 13.99 11.66
C SER A 330 7.68 14.22 10.52
N TYR A 331 8.03 13.92 9.27
CA TYR A 331 7.03 13.92 8.20
C TYR A 331 5.95 12.88 8.51
N PRO A 332 4.64 13.19 8.42
CA PRO A 332 3.59 12.28 8.89
C PRO A 332 3.70 10.88 8.31
N GLU A 333 3.95 10.78 6.99
CA GLU A 333 4.03 9.53 6.25
C GLU A 333 5.00 8.52 6.85
N VAL A 334 6.15 8.99 7.34
CA VAL A 334 7.19 8.13 7.94
C VAL A 334 6.62 7.29 9.08
N SER A 335 5.84 7.92 9.96
CA SER A 335 5.33 7.25 11.15
C SER A 335 4.28 6.18 10.81
N TYR A 336 3.43 6.45 9.82
CA TYR A 336 2.45 5.49 9.33
C TYR A 336 3.10 4.35 8.52
N SER A 337 4.10 4.65 7.70
CA SER A 337 4.77 3.65 6.86
C SER A 337 5.58 2.65 7.68
N ILE A 338 6.18 3.07 8.79
CA ILE A 338 6.85 2.18 9.74
C ILE A 338 5.85 1.19 10.33
N ILE A 339 4.67 1.67 10.75
CA ILE A 339 3.63 0.80 11.29
C ILE A 339 3.15 -0.16 10.20
N SER A 340 2.83 0.32 9.01
CA SER A 340 2.43 -0.54 7.88
C SER A 340 3.48 -1.63 7.63
N SER A 341 4.74 -1.26 7.43
CA SER A 341 5.84 -2.18 7.10
C SER A 341 6.12 -3.23 8.18
N LEU A 342 5.83 -2.95 9.46
CA LEU A 342 5.94 -3.96 10.51
C LEU A 342 4.86 -5.04 10.38
N PHE A 343 3.62 -4.67 10.07
CA PHE A 343 2.49 -5.61 10.06
C PHE A 343 2.24 -6.23 8.67
N THR A 344 2.30 -5.46 7.58
CA THR A 344 2.15 -5.95 6.21
C THR A 344 3.45 -6.56 5.69
N GLY A 345 4.58 -5.93 6.02
CA GLY A 345 5.92 -6.34 5.58
C GLY A 345 6.45 -7.49 6.43
N MET A 346 6.93 -7.20 7.64
CA MET A 346 7.64 -8.16 8.50
C MET A 346 6.75 -9.32 9.02
N MET A 347 5.54 -9.01 9.49
CA MET A 347 4.58 -10.02 9.94
C MET A 347 3.77 -10.64 8.78
N GLY A 348 3.87 -10.07 7.57
CA GLY A 348 3.27 -10.60 6.36
C GLY A 348 1.75 -10.76 6.44
N ILE A 349 1.04 -9.87 7.13
CA ILE A 349 -0.42 -9.93 7.30
C ILE A 349 -1.10 -9.46 6.02
N VAL A 350 -1.91 -10.33 5.42
CA VAL A 350 -2.66 -10.04 4.20
C VAL A 350 -4.13 -10.46 4.40
N PRO A 351 -5.05 -9.51 4.66
CA PRO A 351 -6.46 -9.82 4.77
C PRO A 351 -7.13 -9.92 3.39
N ASP A 352 -8.10 -10.82 3.29
CA ASP A 352 -9.06 -10.95 2.19
C ASP A 352 -10.47 -10.86 2.77
N ALA A 353 -11.06 -9.66 2.67
CA ALA A 353 -12.37 -9.36 3.25
C ALA A 353 -13.49 -10.15 2.58
N ALA A 354 -13.42 -10.32 1.25
CA ALA A 354 -14.47 -10.97 0.48
C ALA A 354 -14.62 -12.45 0.83
N ASN A 355 -13.49 -13.13 1.04
CA ASN A 355 -13.47 -14.56 1.39
C ASN A 355 -13.35 -14.81 2.90
N ARG A 356 -13.21 -13.75 3.72
CA ARG A 356 -12.93 -13.85 5.16
C ARG A 356 -11.71 -14.74 5.46
N VAL A 357 -10.66 -14.55 4.67
CA VAL A 357 -9.37 -15.25 4.82
C VAL A 357 -8.32 -14.26 5.29
N LEU A 358 -7.58 -14.61 6.34
CA LEU A 358 -6.41 -13.87 6.78
C LEU A 358 -5.17 -14.72 6.49
N ALA A 359 -4.30 -14.27 5.59
CA ALA A 359 -3.02 -14.93 5.37
C ALA A 359 -1.92 -14.26 6.21
N THR A 360 -0.95 -15.06 6.66
CA THR A 360 0.23 -14.57 7.38
C THR A 360 1.48 -15.26 6.87
N LEU A 361 2.56 -14.53 6.64
CA LEU A 361 3.87 -15.09 6.26
C LEU A 361 4.98 -14.42 7.09
N PRO A 362 5.64 -15.14 8.01
CA PRO A 362 6.72 -14.57 8.81
C PRO A 362 7.94 -14.27 7.94
N ARG A 363 8.46 -13.04 8.03
CA ARG A 363 9.60 -12.53 7.26
C ARG A 363 10.64 -11.91 8.19
N LEU A 364 11.08 -12.70 9.17
CA LEU A 364 11.98 -12.29 10.23
C LEU A 364 13.45 -12.46 9.83
N ASP A 365 14.14 -11.35 9.59
CA ASP A 365 15.61 -11.27 9.49
C ASP A 365 16.02 -9.83 9.85
N PRO A 366 16.94 -9.59 10.80
CA PRO A 366 17.73 -10.54 11.61
C PRO A 366 17.10 -10.92 12.95
N ILE A 367 15.82 -10.60 13.17
CA ILE A 367 15.16 -10.83 14.46
C ILE A 367 14.68 -12.27 14.62
N GLN A 368 14.61 -12.74 15.86
CA GLN A 368 14.21 -14.12 16.19
C GLN A 368 12.72 -14.25 16.41
N TRP A 369 12.07 -13.23 16.97
CA TRP A 369 10.63 -13.26 17.23
C TRP A 369 10.04 -11.86 17.19
N CYS A 370 8.75 -11.79 16.86
CA CYS A 370 7.92 -10.61 17.03
C CYS A 370 6.49 -11.00 17.44
N SER A 371 5.79 -10.10 18.10
CA SER A 371 4.40 -10.24 18.53
C SER A 371 3.68 -8.92 18.31
N GLY A 372 2.55 -8.98 17.61
CA GLY A 372 1.62 -7.90 17.40
C GLY A 372 0.33 -8.18 18.15
N MET A 373 -0.10 -7.24 18.99
CA MET A 373 -1.26 -7.39 19.86
C MET A 373 -2.34 -6.35 19.51
N ASN A 374 -3.61 -6.72 19.67
CA ASN A 374 -4.77 -5.88 19.39
C ASN A 374 -4.78 -5.33 17.95
N ILE A 375 -4.42 -6.17 16.97
CA ILE A 375 -4.38 -5.77 15.55
C ILE A 375 -5.81 -5.71 15.02
N PRO A 376 -6.29 -4.57 14.51
CA PRO A 376 -7.62 -4.46 13.94
C PRO A 376 -7.65 -5.05 12.52
N VAL A 377 -8.49 -6.06 12.30
CA VAL A 377 -8.76 -6.62 10.97
C VAL A 377 -10.26 -6.85 10.85
N TRP A 378 -10.90 -6.24 9.86
CA TRP A 378 -12.34 -6.20 9.72
C TRP A 378 -13.03 -5.66 10.99
N ASN A 379 -14.07 -6.36 11.46
CA ASN A 379 -14.68 -6.15 12.77
C ASN A 379 -13.98 -6.93 13.91
N ASN A 380 -12.86 -7.58 13.63
CA ASN A 380 -12.08 -8.36 14.58
C ASN A 380 -10.93 -7.58 15.24
N GLU A 381 -10.49 -8.14 16.36
CA GLU A 381 -9.20 -7.84 16.98
C GLU A 381 -8.41 -9.16 17.09
N ILE A 382 -7.16 -9.17 16.62
CA ILE A 382 -6.32 -10.38 16.64
C ILE A 382 -4.99 -10.12 17.36
N ASN A 383 -4.38 -11.19 17.86
CA ASN A 383 -2.97 -11.21 18.25
C ASN A 383 -2.22 -12.18 17.34
N LEU A 384 -1.03 -11.79 16.87
CA LEU A 384 -0.18 -12.63 16.02
C LEU A 384 1.25 -12.61 16.54
N SER A 385 1.84 -13.77 16.74
CA SER A 385 3.25 -13.93 17.09
C SER A 385 3.97 -14.81 16.09
N HIS A 386 5.24 -14.51 15.82
CA HIS A 386 6.13 -15.32 14.99
C HIS A 386 7.42 -15.66 15.74
N LEU A 387 7.93 -16.87 15.52
CA LEU A 387 9.19 -17.35 16.06
C LEU A 387 10.04 -18.02 14.97
N ASN A 388 11.20 -17.43 14.69
CA ASN A 388 12.27 -17.89 13.80
C ASN A 388 11.83 -18.25 12.37
N ASN A 389 10.76 -17.65 11.83
CA ASN A 389 10.10 -18.06 10.58
C ASN A 389 9.66 -19.54 10.56
N ARG A 390 9.52 -20.15 11.73
CA ARG A 390 9.22 -21.59 11.90
C ARG A 390 7.92 -21.87 12.62
N GLN A 391 7.41 -20.87 13.35
CA GLN A 391 6.18 -20.99 14.11
C GLN A 391 5.45 -19.66 14.12
N SER A 392 4.12 -19.74 14.04
CA SER A 392 3.21 -18.63 14.14
C SER A 392 2.09 -18.99 15.12
N ALA A 393 1.67 -18.05 15.96
CA ALA A 393 0.50 -18.21 16.81
C ALA A 393 -0.48 -17.08 16.53
N LEU A 394 -1.72 -17.42 16.21
CA LEU A 394 -2.78 -16.47 15.96
C LEU A 394 -3.91 -16.67 16.96
N GLU A 395 -4.38 -15.57 17.56
CA GLU A 395 -5.54 -15.52 18.42
C GLU A 395 -6.59 -14.58 17.83
N ASN A 396 -7.83 -15.05 17.67
CA ASN A 396 -8.98 -14.20 17.38
C ASN A 396 -9.52 -13.66 18.72
N VAL A 397 -9.04 -12.50 19.17
CA VAL A 397 -9.39 -11.95 20.49
C VAL A 397 -10.87 -11.59 20.55
N SER A 398 -11.41 -11.00 19.49
CA SER A 398 -12.83 -10.66 19.37
C SER A 398 -13.25 -10.49 17.91
N GLY A 399 -14.57 -10.48 17.67
CA GLY A 399 -15.16 -10.41 16.32
C GLY A 399 -15.64 -11.78 15.84
N ASP A 400 -16.00 -11.88 14.56
CA ASP A 400 -16.55 -13.12 14.00
C ASP A 400 -15.47 -14.15 13.67
N ALA A 401 -15.87 -15.40 13.44
CA ALA A 401 -14.95 -16.41 12.93
C ALA A 401 -14.39 -16.03 11.55
N PHE A 402 -13.19 -16.52 11.23
CA PHE A 402 -12.56 -16.37 9.92
C PHE A 402 -11.63 -17.56 9.63
N VAL A 403 -11.13 -17.64 8.39
CA VAL A 403 -10.14 -18.63 7.99
C VAL A 403 -8.75 -18.03 8.06
N TRP A 404 -7.87 -18.61 8.85
CA TRP A 404 -6.44 -18.29 8.85
C TRP A 404 -5.70 -19.20 7.87
N GLU A 405 -5.03 -18.60 6.89
CA GLU A 405 -4.04 -19.27 6.04
C GLU A 405 -2.63 -19.02 6.60
N ALA A 406 -2.17 -19.94 7.45
CA ALA A 406 -0.83 -19.88 8.05
C ALA A 406 0.21 -20.31 7.00
N ARG A 407 1.09 -19.40 6.57
CA ARG A 407 2.11 -19.65 5.54
C ARG A 407 3.52 -19.65 6.14
N PHE A 408 4.40 -20.44 5.54
CA PHE A 408 5.82 -20.52 5.87
C PHE A 408 6.67 -20.64 4.61
N PRO A 409 7.87 -20.01 4.57
CA PRO A 409 8.81 -20.19 3.46
C PRO A 409 9.27 -21.66 3.32
N GLY A 410 9.43 -22.09 2.07
CA GLY A 410 9.89 -23.41 1.70
C GLY A 410 8.77 -24.43 1.47
N GLU A 411 9.13 -25.56 0.87
CA GLU A 411 8.25 -26.69 0.57
C GLU A 411 8.23 -27.70 1.73
N ARG A 412 7.02 -28.07 2.17
CA ARG A 412 6.74 -29.01 3.26
C ARG A 412 5.46 -29.77 2.94
N SER A 413 5.49 -31.08 3.12
CA SER A 413 4.30 -31.92 3.00
C SER A 413 3.34 -31.77 4.18
N THR A 414 3.85 -31.38 5.35
CA THR A 414 3.09 -31.30 6.59
C THR A 414 3.48 -30.08 7.44
N LEU A 415 2.54 -29.63 8.26
CA LEU A 415 2.70 -28.61 9.29
C LEU A 415 2.12 -29.14 10.62
N PHE A 416 2.60 -28.63 11.75
CA PHE A 416 2.07 -28.97 13.07
C PHE A 416 1.07 -27.90 13.50
N VAL A 417 -0.18 -28.31 13.74
CA VAL A 417 -1.25 -27.46 14.28
C VAL A 417 -1.54 -27.89 15.70
N ASP A 418 -1.24 -27.01 16.67
CA ASP A 418 -1.30 -27.31 18.10
C ASP A 418 -0.55 -28.62 18.47
N GLY A 419 0.61 -28.84 17.84
CA GLY A 419 1.46 -30.03 18.03
C GLY A 419 1.00 -31.28 17.28
N VAL A 420 -0.12 -31.23 16.55
CA VAL A 420 -0.62 -32.33 15.73
C VAL A 420 -0.25 -32.11 14.27
N GLU A 421 0.43 -33.07 13.67
CA GLU A 421 0.81 -33.03 12.26
C GLU A 421 -0.42 -33.07 11.34
N ARG A 422 -0.44 -32.20 10.32
CA ARG A 422 -1.48 -32.10 9.30
C ARG A 422 -0.87 -31.84 7.93
N GLU A 423 -1.56 -32.27 6.89
CA GLU A 423 -1.14 -32.01 5.50
C GLU A 423 -1.10 -30.51 5.21
N ALA A 424 -0.07 -30.10 4.46
CA ALA A 424 0.12 -28.74 4.03
C ALA A 424 -0.09 -28.62 2.51
N THR A 425 -0.55 -27.46 2.07
CA THR A 425 -0.61 -27.10 0.65
C THR A 425 0.63 -26.30 0.29
N THR A 426 1.33 -26.71 -0.77
CA THR A 426 2.46 -25.94 -1.32
C THR A 426 2.01 -25.13 -2.52
N THR A 427 2.36 -23.84 -2.54
CA THR A 427 2.13 -22.92 -3.67
C THR A 427 3.44 -22.25 -4.07
N GLN A 428 3.53 -21.80 -5.33
CA GLN A 428 4.63 -20.92 -5.76
C GLN A 428 4.24 -19.46 -5.54
N ASP A 429 4.99 -18.78 -4.70
CA ASP A 429 4.91 -17.35 -4.49
C ASP A 429 5.87 -16.61 -5.44
N ARG A 430 5.44 -15.43 -5.89
CA ARG A 430 6.18 -14.62 -6.85
C ARG A 430 7.54 -14.18 -6.31
N HIS A 431 7.70 -13.98 -5.00
CA HIS A 431 8.94 -13.45 -4.43
C HIS A 431 9.63 -14.47 -3.50
N TYR A 432 8.83 -15.28 -2.80
CA TYR A 432 9.31 -16.22 -1.80
C TYR A 432 9.57 -17.64 -2.33
N GLY A 433 9.28 -17.91 -3.60
CA GLY A 433 9.38 -19.26 -4.17
C GLY A 433 8.34 -20.19 -3.54
N SER A 434 8.72 -21.42 -3.19
CA SER A 434 7.79 -22.35 -2.57
C SER A 434 7.32 -21.83 -1.20
N ILE A 435 6.01 -21.78 -0.99
CA ILE A 435 5.36 -21.48 0.29
C ILE A 435 4.51 -22.67 0.70
N SER A 436 4.70 -23.14 1.93
CA SER A 436 3.84 -24.14 2.56
C SER A 436 2.77 -23.47 3.39
N SER A 437 1.53 -23.94 3.30
CA SER A 437 0.39 -23.31 3.96
C SER A 437 -0.63 -24.31 4.51
N ILE A 438 -1.41 -23.88 5.48
CA ILE A 438 -2.60 -24.59 5.96
C ILE A 438 -3.71 -23.60 6.28
N ARG A 439 -4.96 -23.96 5.93
CA ARG A 439 -6.16 -23.16 6.20
C ARG A 439 -6.89 -23.71 7.42
N LEU A 440 -7.16 -22.83 8.40
CA LEU A 440 -7.73 -23.18 9.70
C LEU A 440 -8.86 -22.21 10.05
N HIS A 441 -9.99 -22.73 10.50
CA HIS A 441 -11.04 -21.89 11.07
C HIS A 441 -10.62 -21.43 12.47
N VAL A 442 -10.74 -20.12 12.73
CA VAL A 442 -10.38 -19.50 14.02
C VAL A 442 -11.61 -18.87 14.63
N GLU A 443 -12.15 -19.53 15.66
CA GLU A 443 -13.32 -19.09 16.40
C GLU A 443 -13.00 -17.90 17.33
N PRO A 444 -14.00 -17.10 17.73
CA PRO A 444 -13.79 -16.03 18.70
C PRO A 444 -13.22 -16.57 20.03
N GLY A 445 -12.16 -15.94 20.53
CA GLY A 445 -11.40 -16.36 21.71
C GLY A 445 -10.44 -17.54 21.48
N GLN A 446 -10.35 -18.08 20.26
CA GLN A 446 -9.46 -19.20 19.96
C GLN A 446 -8.05 -18.73 19.64
N LYS A 447 -7.05 -19.38 20.26
CA LYS A 447 -5.62 -19.31 19.89
C LYS A 447 -5.17 -20.62 19.25
N ILE A 448 -4.59 -20.54 18.06
CA ILE A 448 -4.02 -21.67 17.32
C ILE A 448 -2.53 -21.42 17.10
N VAL A 449 -1.71 -22.46 17.29
CA VAL A 449 -0.28 -22.43 16.97
C VAL A 449 0.00 -23.33 15.77
N VAL A 450 0.70 -22.79 14.77
CA VAL A 450 1.15 -23.54 13.59
C VAL A 450 2.66 -23.46 13.50
N GLY A 451 3.33 -24.57 13.22
CA GLY A 451 4.77 -24.56 12.98
C GLY A 451 5.25 -25.62 11.98
N ILE A 452 6.44 -25.42 11.43
CA ILE A 452 7.10 -26.37 10.52
C ILE A 452 7.82 -27.51 11.27
N VAL A 453 7.87 -27.41 12.60
CA VAL A 453 8.44 -28.39 13.53
C VAL A 453 7.53 -28.50 14.74
N ASN A 454 7.50 -29.68 15.38
CA ASN A 454 6.74 -29.89 16.60
C ASN A 454 7.37 -29.11 17.77
N ILE A 455 6.88 -27.90 18.02
CA ILE A 455 7.29 -27.06 19.14
C ILE A 455 6.10 -26.96 20.12
N PRO A 456 6.31 -27.21 21.43
CA PRO A 456 5.24 -27.18 22.43
C PRO A 456 4.50 -25.83 22.47
N LYS A 457 3.21 -25.87 22.81
CA LYS A 457 2.29 -24.72 22.88
C LYS A 457 2.76 -23.59 23.82
N GLU A 458 3.64 -23.90 24.78
CA GLU A 458 4.18 -22.96 25.78
C GLU A 458 5.30 -22.04 25.25
N SER A 459 5.71 -22.19 23.99
CA SER A 459 6.91 -21.51 23.46
C SER A 459 6.63 -20.15 22.77
N VAL A 460 5.35 -19.75 22.60
CA VAL A 460 4.93 -18.54 21.83
C VAL A 460 3.71 -17.82 22.41
#